data_AF-A0A7W0X974-F1
#
_entry.id   AF-A0A7W0X974-F1
#
_cell.length_a   1.000
_cell.length_b   1.000
_cell.length_c   1.000
_cell.angle_alpha   90.00
_cell.angle_beta   90.00
_cell.angle_gamma   90.00
#
_symmetry.space_group_name_H-M   'P 1'
#
loop_
_entity.id
_entity.type
_entity.pdbx_description
1 polymer ?
#
loop_
_entity_poly.entity_id
_entity_poly.type
_entity_poly.pdbx_seq_one_letter_code
_entity_poly.pdbx_strand_id
1 'polypeptide(L)' 'MGALSDVKVLDLTRLLPGGFCTLLLADLGAEVL' A
#
# COMPACT_ATOMS: atom_id res chain seq x y z
N MET A 1 14.86 5.41 2.29
CA MET A 1 13.59 6.15 2.44
C MET A 1 12.86 6.03 1.11
N GLY A 2 11.77 5.27 1.07
CA GLY A 2 10.91 5.15 -0.11
C GLY A 2 10.04 6.39 -0.28
N ALA A 3 9.47 6.60 -1.46
CA ALA A 3 8.65 7.78 -1.76
C ALA A 3 7.43 7.93 -0.84
N LEU A 4 6.96 6.83 -0.21
CA LEU A 4 5.77 6.78 0.63
C LEU A 4 6.08 6.48 2.12
N SER A 5 7.31 6.72 2.58
CA SER A 5 7.80 6.33 3.92
C SER A 5 6.94 6.78 5.11
N ASP A 6 6.21 7.90 4.97
CA ASP A 6 5.39 8.50 6.04
C ASP A 6 3.87 8.35 5.81
N VAL A 7 3.48 7.45 4.89
CA VAL A 7 2.07 7.22 4.52
C VAL A 7 1.56 5.95 5.17
N LYS A 8 0.45 6.05 5.91
CA LYS A 8 -0.33 4.90 6.39
C LYS A 8 -1.57 4.68 5.53
N VAL A 9 -1.80 3.44 5.08
CA VAL A 9 -2.92 3.06 4.21
C VAL A 9 -3.74 2.00 4.93
N LEU A 10 -5.03 2.29 5.16
CA LEU A 10 -5.99 1.27 5.58
C LEU A 10 -6.55 0.58 4.33
N ASP A 11 -6.26 -0.71 4.16
CA ASP A 11 -6.66 -1.49 3.01
C ASP A 11 -7.98 -2.23 3.27
N LEU A 12 -9.05 -1.72 2.67
CA LEU A 12 -10.38 -2.37 2.65
C LEU A 12 -10.70 -2.94 1.27
N THR A 13 -9.70 -3.11 0.41
CA THR A 13 -9.90 -3.57 -0.94
C THR A 13 -10.37 -5.02 -0.98
N ARG A 14 -11.09 -5.35 -2.06
CA ARG A 14 -11.59 -6.69 -2.33
C ARG A 14 -11.16 -7.10 -3.72
N LEU A 15 -11.03 -8.42 -3.91
CA LEU A 15 -10.54 -9.01 -5.15
C LEU A 15 -9.12 -8.54 -5.50
N LEU A 16 -8.58 -9.09 -6.59
CA LEU A 16 -7.16 -8.98 -6.92
C LEU A 16 -6.65 -7.54 -7.21
N PRO A 17 -7.37 -6.68 -7.96
CA PRO A 17 -6.78 -5.42 -8.43
C PRO A 17 -6.44 -4.44 -7.30
N GLY A 18 -7.26 -4.42 -6.24
CA GLY A 18 -7.04 -3.53 -5.10
C GLY A 18 -5.85 -3.95 -4.26
N GLY A 19 -5.77 -5.24 -3.89
CA GLY A 19 -4.63 -5.78 -3.15
C GLY A 19 -3.32 -5.68 -3.95
N PHE A 20 -3.37 -5.81 -5.28
CA PHE A 20 -2.19 -5.59 -6.12
C PHE A 20 -1.69 -4.14 -6.05
N CYS A 21 -2.60 -3.16 -6.04
CA CYS A 21 -2.24 -1.75 -5.89
C CYS A 21 -1.55 -1.49 -4.55
N THR A 22 -2.11 -1.98 -3.44
CA THR A 22 -1.57 -1.73 -2.10
C THR A 22 -0.22 -2.42 -1.87
N LEU A 23 0.04 -3.56 -2.53
CA LEU A 23 1.39 -4.15 -2.56
C LEU A 23 2.43 -3.22 -3.20
N LEU A 24 2.11 -2.57 -4.32
CA LEU A 24 3.00 -1.58 -4.94
C LEU A 24 3.22 -0.36 -4.03
N LEU A 25 2.20 0.05 -3.27
CA LEU A 25 2.35 1.14 -2.29
C LEU A 25 3.29 0.74 -1.16
N ALA A 26 3.23 -0.50 -0.68
CA ALA A 26 4.14 -1.04 0.32
C ALA A 26 5.59 -1.10 -0.21
N ASP A 27 5.79 -1.50 -1.47
CA ASP A 27 7.11 -1.49 -2.13
C ASP A 27 7.72 -0.08 -2.19
N LEU A 28 6.88 0.96 -2.30
CA LEU A 28 7.29 2.37 -2.27
C LEU A 28 7.46 2.93 -0.85
N GLY A 29 7.21 2.11 0.18
CA GLY A 29 7.47 2.43 1.59
C GLY A 29 6.24 2.78 2.43
N ALA A 30 5.02 2.60 1.93
CA ALA A 30 3.81 2.84 2.72
C ALA A 30 3.60 1.75 3.79
N GLU A 31 3.06 2.14 4.95
CA GLU A 31 2.58 1.22 5.98
C GLU A 31 1.12 0.83 5.67
N VAL A 32 0.92 -0.38 5.15
CA VAL A 32 -0.41 -0.90 4.76
C VAL A 32 -0.99 -1.77 5.89
N LEU A 33 -2.24 -1.49 6.29
CA LEU A 33 -2.99 -2.09 7.41
C LEU A 33 -4.26 -2.80 6.93
#